data_AF-A0A7X2PPM1-F1
#
_entry.id   AF-A0A7X2PPM1-F1
#
_cell.length_a   1.000
_cell.length_b   1.000
_cell.length_c   1.000
_cell.angle_alpha   90.00
_cell.angle_beta   90.00
_cell.angle_gamma   90.00
#
_symmetry.space_group_name_H-M   'P 1'
#
loop_
_entity.id
_entity.type
_entity.pdbx_description
1 polymer ?
#
loop_
_entity_poly.entity_id
_entity_poly.type
_entity_poly.pdbx_seq_one_letter_code
_entity_poly.pdbx_strand_id
1 'polypeptide(L)'
;MSTYEIRPGVAEQSRVRAYELRQGDPAVRPLRVYAVDPSVSKSDGATVVLRVPYEPLTPGPTGFLFEVECRDGDTQLAPLDLEDPRILIQSGIAPSIGSAAFHQQMVYAVASSVYATFREALGRLIAWAFDEDSKTRTGRLILRPHVSAECGNAAYDRARREIRFGYVEDPRMPGAGRVFACLSHDIIAHEMTHALIDGLRSRFTIPTNPDVLGLHEGLADLVALFHRFLQKEVVTGQIRRVGASVGNSPLLTELAAEFTKAAMPNGARRSAVAPDGGKQIYRSDMEAHEMGAVLVSAIFDAFVNIFRRKTERYVRLAGPRAEGFLPEELIQILADQATALARQFLNICIRAIDYCPPVDVELGEYLRALLTADYNLVRDDPWGYRETIIRSFAEHGIFPRDVLAMSEDVLLWRGPSRRFLRIERLSFSSLRFNGDPSVPASAEELNRQAAALGDYLMASTDIAEFGLMAPDGLVDPPAIQSIRTSRRLGPDGQVLFDLIAEVTQRRMVIDESSGVKTKFMGGSTLVIGPRGEIRFVISKGIDNAPRMARQLKHQMNSRMWKAESDGQYHLTGAPFQLIHRQ
;
A
#
# COMPACT_ATOMS: atom_id res chain seq x y z
N MET A 1 18.94 25.37 21.55
CA MET A 1 18.34 24.80 20.34
C MET A 1 18.14 23.32 20.58
N SER A 2 16.98 22.75 20.25
CA SER A 2 16.78 21.30 20.42
C SER A 2 17.75 20.53 19.52
N THR A 3 18.36 19.48 20.05
CA THR A 3 19.36 18.67 19.33
C THR A 3 18.71 17.78 18.25
N TYR A 4 17.41 17.55 18.34
CA TYR A 4 16.56 16.87 17.35
C TYR A 4 15.15 17.47 17.35
N GLU A 5 14.31 17.05 16.41
CA GLU A 5 12.90 17.42 16.28
C GLU A 5 11.99 16.18 16.34
N ILE A 6 10.88 16.27 17.08
CA ILE A 6 9.80 15.26 17.06
C ILE A 6 8.66 15.84 16.22
N ARG A 7 8.31 15.19 15.12
CA ARG A 7 7.24 15.67 14.23
C ARG A 7 5.86 15.38 14.82
N PRO A 8 4.84 16.23 14.54
CA PRO A 8 3.46 16.02 15.00
C PRO A 8 2.90 14.63 14.64
N GLY A 9 3.30 14.10 13.48
CA GLY A 9 2.94 12.76 12.98
C GLY A 9 3.28 11.60 13.93
N VAL A 10 4.20 11.80 14.89
CA VAL A 10 4.46 10.83 15.97
C VAL A 10 3.23 10.73 16.87
N ALA A 11 2.72 11.85 17.37
CA ALA A 11 1.57 11.88 18.28
C ALA A 11 0.26 11.49 17.58
N GLU A 12 0.10 11.86 16.30
CA GLU A 12 -1.08 11.56 15.49
C GLU A 12 -1.37 10.06 15.37
N GLN A 13 -0.35 9.20 15.46
CA GLN A 13 -0.53 7.76 15.43
C GLN A 13 -1.37 7.22 16.59
N SER A 14 -1.38 7.89 17.73
CA SER A 14 -2.23 7.53 18.87
C SER A 14 -3.70 7.93 18.69
N ARG A 15 -4.01 8.74 17.66
CA ARG A 15 -5.35 9.29 17.44
C ARG A 15 -6.24 8.39 16.61
N VAL A 16 -5.66 7.56 15.74
CA VAL A 16 -6.46 6.57 15.02
C VAL A 16 -6.93 5.49 15.97
N ARG A 17 -8.25 5.30 15.97
CA ARG A 17 -8.96 4.30 16.77
C ARG A 17 -9.70 3.39 15.82
N ALA A 18 -9.74 2.11 16.17
CA ALA A 18 -10.67 1.16 15.60
C ALA A 18 -11.66 0.75 16.70
N TYR A 19 -12.82 0.24 16.29
CA TYR A 19 -13.76 -0.30 17.25
C TYR A 19 -13.16 -1.51 17.98
N GLU A 20 -13.19 -1.47 19.31
CA GLU A 20 -12.86 -2.60 20.16
C GLU A 20 -14.12 -3.44 20.37
N LEU A 21 -14.10 -4.68 19.87
CA LEU A 21 -15.23 -5.61 19.98
C LEU A 21 -15.58 -5.86 21.44
N ARG A 22 -16.86 -5.71 21.78
CA ARG A 22 -17.40 -6.01 23.10
C ARG A 22 -17.94 -7.43 23.14
N GLN A 23 -18.10 -7.96 24.35
CA GLN A 23 -18.72 -9.27 24.53
C GLN A 23 -20.13 -9.28 23.93
N GLY A 24 -20.38 -10.19 23.00
CA GLY A 24 -21.65 -10.32 22.29
C GLY A 24 -21.68 -9.65 20.91
N ASP A 25 -20.71 -8.81 20.58
CA ASP A 25 -20.59 -8.24 19.24
C ASP A 25 -20.20 -9.33 18.22
N PRO A 26 -20.73 -9.29 16.99
CA PRO A 26 -20.27 -10.16 15.93
C PRO A 26 -18.85 -9.75 15.52
N ALA A 27 -18.02 -10.71 15.08
CA ALA A 27 -16.67 -10.39 14.60
C ALA A 27 -16.68 -9.60 13.28
N VAL A 28 -17.71 -9.81 12.45
CA VAL A 28 -17.79 -9.24 11.09
C VAL A 28 -19.22 -8.83 10.71
N ARG A 29 -19.31 -7.84 9.82
CA ARG A 29 -20.50 -7.48 9.06
C ARG A 29 -20.36 -7.98 7.62
N PRO A 30 -21.16 -8.96 7.17
CA PRO A 30 -21.14 -9.41 5.78
C PRO A 30 -21.79 -8.36 4.88
N LEU A 31 -21.10 -7.92 3.83
CA LEU A 31 -21.61 -6.94 2.86
C LEU A 31 -21.39 -7.42 1.42
N ARG A 32 -22.46 -7.42 0.63
CA ARG A 32 -22.41 -7.72 -0.81
C ARG A 32 -21.75 -6.58 -1.58
N VAL A 33 -20.87 -6.93 -2.51
CA VAL A 33 -20.14 -5.98 -3.38
C VAL A 33 -20.03 -6.55 -4.80
N TYR A 34 -19.65 -5.71 -5.76
CA TYR A 34 -19.08 -6.21 -7.02
C TYR A 34 -17.66 -6.72 -6.75
N ALA A 35 -17.30 -7.86 -7.34
CA ALA A 35 -16.01 -8.50 -7.09
C ALA A 35 -14.86 -7.90 -7.92
N VAL A 36 -15.21 -7.36 -9.10
CA VAL A 36 -14.30 -6.64 -10.00
C VAL A 36 -15.01 -5.38 -10.47
N ASP A 37 -15.87 -5.53 -11.48
CA ASP A 37 -16.67 -4.46 -12.09
C ASP A 37 -18.10 -4.95 -12.38
N PRO A 38 -19.09 -4.05 -12.56
CA PRO A 38 -20.48 -4.43 -12.86
C PRO A 38 -20.71 -5.23 -14.15
N SER A 39 -19.82 -5.10 -15.14
CA SER A 39 -19.91 -5.83 -16.42
C SER A 39 -19.55 -7.31 -16.34
N VAL A 40 -18.92 -7.76 -15.25
CA VAL A 40 -18.60 -9.17 -15.08
C VAL A 40 -19.90 -9.98 -14.97
N SER A 41 -19.96 -11.15 -15.63
CA SER A 41 -21.13 -12.02 -15.55
C SER A 41 -21.32 -12.59 -14.14
N LYS A 42 -22.57 -12.73 -13.68
CA LYS A 42 -22.88 -13.42 -12.41
C LYS A 42 -22.29 -14.84 -12.34
N SER A 43 -22.22 -15.54 -13.46
CA SER A 43 -21.60 -16.88 -13.54
C SER A 43 -20.09 -16.88 -13.31
N ASP A 44 -19.45 -15.71 -13.38
CA ASP A 44 -18.01 -15.50 -13.20
C ASP A 44 -17.63 -14.95 -11.83
N GLY A 45 -18.60 -14.92 -10.91
CA GLY A 45 -18.41 -14.34 -9.59
C GLY A 45 -18.49 -12.81 -9.59
N ALA A 46 -19.35 -12.21 -10.42
CA ALA A 46 -19.53 -10.75 -10.46
C ALA A 46 -19.78 -10.09 -9.10
N THR A 47 -20.36 -10.85 -8.16
CA THR A 47 -20.73 -10.35 -6.84
C THR A 47 -20.22 -11.29 -5.76
N VAL A 48 -19.67 -10.73 -4.69
CA VAL A 48 -19.11 -11.46 -3.55
C VAL A 48 -19.59 -10.84 -2.25
N VAL A 49 -19.46 -11.58 -1.15
CA VAL A 49 -19.79 -11.09 0.20
C VAL A 49 -18.48 -10.86 0.96
N LEU A 50 -18.13 -9.59 1.17
CA LEU A 50 -16.98 -9.24 1.99
C LEU A 50 -17.31 -9.40 3.47
N ARG A 51 -16.35 -9.93 4.22
CA ARG A 51 -16.40 -10.05 5.69
C ARG A 51 -15.76 -8.81 6.29
N VAL A 52 -16.52 -7.72 6.39
CA VAL A 52 -16.01 -6.44 6.91
C VAL A 52 -15.88 -6.53 8.43
N PRO A 53 -14.76 -6.10 9.06
CA PRO A 53 -14.66 -6.05 10.52
C PRO A 53 -15.85 -5.29 11.12
N TYR A 54 -16.50 -5.86 12.12
CA TYR A 54 -17.68 -5.22 12.70
C TYR A 54 -17.30 -3.97 13.49
N GLU A 55 -18.08 -2.92 13.29
CA GLU A 55 -18.15 -1.72 14.12
C GLU A 55 -19.59 -1.19 14.05
N PRO A 56 -20.10 -0.47 15.07
CA PRO A 56 -21.39 0.21 14.98
C PRO A 56 -21.30 1.41 14.02
N LEU A 57 -22.32 1.58 13.18
CA LEU A 57 -22.38 2.63 12.16
C LEU A 57 -23.58 3.56 12.35
N THR A 58 -23.43 4.81 11.92
CA THR A 58 -24.57 5.70 11.66
C THR A 58 -24.91 5.73 10.16
N PRO A 59 -26.15 6.12 9.78
CA PRO A 59 -26.54 6.23 8.37
C PRO A 59 -25.61 7.11 7.55
N GLY A 60 -25.40 6.73 6.29
CA GLY A 60 -24.32 7.26 5.47
C GLY A 60 -23.02 6.69 6.00
N PRO A 61 -22.76 5.38 5.73
CA PRO A 61 -21.96 4.50 6.58
C PRO A 61 -20.77 5.20 7.23
N THR A 62 -20.94 5.55 8.50
CA THR A 62 -19.95 6.33 9.25
C THR A 62 -19.52 5.55 10.48
N GLY A 63 -18.26 5.11 10.45
CA GLY A 63 -17.59 4.29 11.46
C GLY A 63 -16.32 4.95 11.99
N PHE A 64 -15.47 4.23 12.71
CA PHE A 64 -14.30 4.83 13.35
C PHE A 64 -13.24 5.31 12.36
N LEU A 65 -13.14 4.65 11.20
CA LEU A 65 -12.11 4.92 10.19
C LEU A 65 -12.63 5.71 8.99
N PHE A 66 -13.92 5.57 8.67
CA PHE A 66 -14.50 6.04 7.42
C PHE A 66 -15.82 6.79 7.64
N GLU A 67 -16.07 7.76 6.78
CA GLU A 67 -17.35 8.44 6.61
C GLU A 67 -17.70 8.41 5.13
N VAL A 68 -18.88 7.90 4.77
CA VAL A 68 -19.35 7.93 3.38
C VAL A 68 -20.23 9.14 3.15
N GLU A 69 -19.78 10.06 2.29
CA GLU A 69 -20.59 11.22 1.93
C GLU A 69 -21.76 10.80 1.03
N CYS A 70 -22.95 11.29 1.37
CA CYS A 70 -24.20 10.97 0.67
C CYS A 70 -24.66 12.12 -0.21
N ARG A 71 -23.80 12.60 -1.12
CA ARG A 71 -24.07 13.79 -1.95
C ARG A 71 -23.50 13.64 -3.35
N ASP A 72 -24.21 14.19 -4.34
CA ASP A 72 -23.74 14.38 -5.71
C ASP A 72 -23.95 15.84 -6.13
N GLY A 73 -22.87 16.63 -6.19
CA GLY A 73 -22.94 18.09 -6.38
C GLY A 73 -23.77 18.76 -5.27
N ASP A 74 -24.82 19.48 -5.64
CA ASP A 74 -25.76 20.09 -4.68
C ASP A 74 -26.89 19.14 -4.23
N THR A 75 -26.96 17.94 -4.82
CA THR A 75 -28.02 16.96 -4.53
C THR A 75 -27.65 16.11 -3.32
N GLN A 76 -28.46 16.19 -2.25
CA GLN A 76 -28.34 15.30 -1.11
C GLN A 76 -29.01 13.94 -1.41
N LEU A 77 -28.25 12.86 -1.27
CA LEU A 77 -28.72 11.50 -1.43
C LEU A 77 -29.16 10.93 -0.08
N ALA A 78 -30.10 9.97 -0.10
CA ALA A 78 -30.55 9.30 1.11
C ALA A 78 -29.38 8.50 1.74
N PRO A 79 -29.05 8.73 3.02
CA PRO A 79 -27.99 8.01 3.69
C PRO A 79 -28.39 6.55 3.93
N LEU A 80 -27.54 5.61 3.53
CA LEU A 80 -27.75 4.18 3.75
C LEU A 80 -27.56 3.86 5.24
N ASP A 81 -28.56 3.25 5.85
CA ASP A 81 -28.46 2.71 7.20
C ASP A 81 -28.08 1.22 7.16
N LEU A 82 -26.81 0.91 7.43
CA LEU A 82 -26.32 -0.47 7.51
C LEU A 82 -26.66 -1.17 8.84
N GLU A 83 -27.30 -0.48 9.80
CA GLU A 83 -27.84 -1.08 11.03
C GLU A 83 -29.29 -1.56 10.89
N ASP A 84 -29.97 -1.26 9.77
CA ASP A 84 -31.34 -1.73 9.53
C ASP A 84 -31.37 -3.27 9.54
N PRO A 85 -32.18 -3.90 10.41
CA PRO A 85 -32.28 -5.37 10.50
C PRO A 85 -32.60 -6.04 9.16
N ARG A 86 -33.38 -5.37 8.29
CA ARG A 86 -33.74 -5.89 6.96
C ARG A 86 -32.54 -5.99 6.03
N ILE A 87 -31.58 -5.06 6.17
CA ILE A 87 -30.33 -5.02 5.40
C ILE A 87 -29.31 -5.99 6.00
N LEU A 88 -29.20 -6.03 7.34
CA LEU A 88 -28.28 -6.93 8.06
C LEU A 88 -28.54 -8.41 7.73
N ILE A 89 -29.81 -8.85 7.78
CA ILE A 89 -30.19 -10.25 7.50
C ILE A 89 -29.85 -10.66 6.06
N GLN A 90 -29.76 -9.70 5.13
CA GLN A 90 -29.47 -9.95 3.71
C GLN A 90 -27.98 -9.86 3.34
N SER A 91 -27.10 -9.64 4.32
CA SER A 91 -25.68 -9.33 4.09
C SER A 91 -25.49 -8.05 3.27
N GLY A 92 -26.22 -7.00 3.66
CA GLY A 92 -26.26 -5.75 2.91
C GLY A 92 -27.30 -5.74 1.80
N ILE A 93 -27.36 -4.63 1.08
CA ILE A 93 -28.24 -4.47 -0.09
C ILE A 93 -27.67 -5.18 -1.33
N ALA A 94 -28.55 -5.61 -2.21
CA ALA A 94 -28.17 -6.29 -3.44
C ALA A 94 -27.38 -5.36 -4.38
N PRO A 95 -26.33 -5.87 -5.07
CA PRO A 95 -25.58 -5.08 -6.04
C PRO A 95 -26.43 -4.47 -7.14
N SER A 96 -26.28 -3.17 -7.35
CA SER A 96 -27.06 -2.39 -8.29
C SER A 96 -26.30 -1.17 -8.78
N ILE A 97 -26.25 -1.00 -10.11
CA ILE A 97 -25.59 0.13 -10.80
C ILE A 97 -26.36 1.44 -10.61
N GLY A 98 -27.68 1.38 -10.45
CA GLY A 98 -28.54 2.57 -10.35
C GLY A 98 -28.83 3.01 -8.91
N SER A 99 -28.38 2.24 -7.91
CA SER A 99 -28.71 2.50 -6.50
C SER A 99 -27.60 3.29 -5.82
N ALA A 100 -27.85 4.58 -5.57
CA ALA A 100 -26.94 5.42 -4.78
C ALA A 100 -26.65 4.83 -3.39
N ALA A 101 -27.63 4.14 -2.78
CA ALA A 101 -27.43 3.42 -1.53
C ALA A 101 -26.39 2.29 -1.71
N PHE A 102 -26.46 1.52 -2.80
CA PHE A 102 -25.47 0.45 -3.05
C PHE A 102 -24.07 1.01 -3.27
N HIS A 103 -23.94 2.18 -3.90
CA HIS A 103 -22.63 2.82 -4.09
C HIS A 103 -21.99 3.15 -2.72
N GLN A 104 -22.79 3.59 -1.74
CA GLN A 104 -22.32 3.83 -0.38
C GLN A 104 -21.84 2.54 0.29
N GLN A 105 -22.58 1.43 0.15
CA GLN A 105 -22.17 0.12 0.66
C GLN A 105 -20.88 -0.36 0.00
N MET A 106 -20.78 -0.22 -1.32
CA MET A 106 -19.65 -0.67 -2.13
C MET A 106 -18.35 -0.02 -1.66
N VAL A 107 -18.30 1.32 -1.61
CA VAL A 107 -17.07 2.04 -1.20
C VAL A 107 -16.69 1.72 0.24
N TYR A 108 -17.66 1.68 1.16
CA TYR A 108 -17.39 1.40 2.57
C TYR A 108 -16.85 -0.01 2.77
N ALA A 109 -17.48 -1.01 2.14
CA ALA A 109 -17.11 -2.41 2.30
C ALA A 109 -15.72 -2.71 1.73
N VAL A 110 -15.42 -2.21 0.53
CA VAL A 110 -14.10 -2.42 -0.11
C VAL A 110 -13.00 -1.67 0.64
N ALA A 111 -13.20 -0.39 0.99
CA ALA A 111 -12.23 0.38 1.76
C ALA A 111 -11.91 -0.26 3.11
N SER A 112 -12.94 -0.71 3.83
CA SER A 112 -12.77 -1.40 5.12
C SER A 112 -12.06 -2.74 4.99
N SER A 113 -12.31 -3.48 3.91
CA SER A 113 -11.61 -4.73 3.60
C SER A 113 -10.12 -4.50 3.34
N VAL A 114 -9.76 -3.49 2.53
CA VAL A 114 -8.37 -3.15 2.22
C VAL A 114 -7.63 -2.67 3.49
N TYR A 115 -8.26 -1.82 4.31
CA TYR A 115 -7.70 -1.41 5.59
C TYR A 115 -7.45 -2.63 6.50
N ALA A 116 -8.40 -3.57 6.57
CA ALA A 116 -8.27 -4.77 7.37
C ALA A 116 -7.09 -5.65 6.93
N THR A 117 -6.89 -5.81 5.61
CA THR A 117 -5.72 -6.51 5.04
C THR A 117 -4.42 -5.86 5.48
N PHE A 118 -4.31 -4.53 5.37
CA PHE A 118 -3.11 -3.81 5.79
C PHE A 118 -2.86 -3.92 7.31
N ARG A 119 -3.92 -3.81 8.12
CA ARG A 119 -3.86 -3.99 9.58
C ARG A 119 -3.36 -5.38 9.94
N GLU A 120 -3.86 -6.42 9.26
CA GLU A 120 -3.44 -7.81 9.48
C GLU A 120 -1.96 -8.02 9.08
N ALA A 121 -1.56 -7.52 7.91
CA ALA A 121 -0.21 -7.67 7.41
C ALA A 121 0.83 -6.96 8.29
N LEU A 122 0.56 -5.71 8.71
CA LEU A 122 1.46 -4.89 9.52
C LEU A 122 1.33 -5.13 11.02
N GLY A 123 0.24 -5.75 11.47
CA GLY A 123 0.02 -6.07 12.89
C GLY A 123 -0.19 -4.84 13.77
N ARG A 124 -0.81 -3.79 13.23
CA ARG A 124 -1.10 -2.52 13.92
C ARG A 124 -2.15 -1.70 13.19
N LEU A 125 -2.74 -0.73 13.88
CA LEU A 125 -3.56 0.31 13.25
C LEU A 125 -2.69 1.27 12.42
N ILE A 126 -3.30 1.84 11.40
CA ILE A 126 -2.65 2.73 10.44
C ILE A 126 -3.28 4.10 10.56
N ALA A 127 -2.45 5.07 10.92
CA ALA A 127 -2.83 6.45 11.01
C ALA A 127 -2.95 7.10 9.64
N TRP A 128 -3.87 8.06 9.48
CA TRP A 128 -3.95 8.88 8.29
C TRP A 128 -2.87 9.98 8.30
N ALA A 129 -2.54 10.51 7.13
CA ALA A 129 -1.47 11.50 6.96
C ALA A 129 -1.90 12.96 7.18
N PHE A 130 -3.16 13.21 7.56
CA PHE A 130 -3.71 14.55 7.71
C PHE A 130 -3.96 14.90 9.18
N ASP A 131 -3.61 16.13 9.54
CA ASP A 131 -3.72 16.64 10.91
C ASP A 131 -5.19 16.68 11.35
N GLU A 132 -5.52 16.08 12.48
CA GLU A 132 -6.79 16.39 13.16
C GLU A 132 -6.65 17.76 13.83
N ASP A 133 -7.19 18.80 13.19
CA ASP A 133 -7.37 20.08 13.85
C ASP A 133 -8.43 19.91 14.94
N SER A 134 -7.99 20.04 16.20
CA SER A 134 -8.79 19.72 17.37
C SER A 134 -10.00 20.66 17.46
N LYS A 135 -11.22 20.14 17.25
CA LYS A 135 -12.48 20.47 17.96
C LYS A 135 -13.76 20.08 17.18
N THR A 136 -13.72 19.82 15.88
CA THR A 136 -14.96 19.71 15.08
C THR A 136 -15.07 18.54 14.09
N ARG A 137 -13.97 17.86 13.72
CA ARG A 137 -14.01 16.73 12.78
C ARG A 137 -13.23 15.54 13.29
N THR A 138 -13.92 14.39 13.35
CA THR A 138 -13.36 13.07 13.66
C THR A 138 -12.37 12.63 12.60
N GLY A 139 -11.23 12.02 12.97
CA GLY A 139 -10.16 11.52 12.09
C GLY A 139 -10.52 10.33 11.23
N ARG A 140 -11.60 10.47 10.47
CA ARG A 140 -12.09 9.54 9.47
C ARG A 140 -11.61 10.01 8.09
N LEU A 141 -11.36 9.06 7.20
CA LEU A 141 -11.21 9.33 5.77
C LEU A 141 -12.60 9.40 5.13
N ILE A 142 -12.87 10.45 4.36
CA ILE A 142 -14.16 10.66 3.69
C ILE A 142 -14.16 9.90 2.36
N LEU A 143 -15.15 9.05 2.13
CA LEU A 143 -15.36 8.35 0.86
C LEU A 143 -16.49 9.03 0.12
N ARG A 144 -16.24 9.54 -1.09
CA ARG A 144 -17.22 10.29 -1.89
C ARG A 144 -17.54 9.51 -3.16
N PRO A 145 -18.63 8.70 -3.17
CA PRO A 145 -18.95 7.83 -4.30
C PRO A 145 -19.29 8.59 -5.58
N HIS A 146 -19.64 9.87 -5.49
CA HIS A 146 -20.14 10.68 -6.60
C HIS A 146 -19.46 12.05 -6.63
N VAL A 147 -18.45 12.19 -7.50
CA VAL A 147 -17.80 13.48 -7.76
C VAL A 147 -17.67 13.72 -9.25
N SER A 148 -18.59 14.48 -9.83
CA SER A 148 -18.61 14.80 -11.26
C SER A 148 -17.31 15.43 -11.78
N ALA A 149 -16.63 16.23 -10.96
CA ALA A 149 -15.38 16.90 -11.32
C ALA A 149 -14.20 15.93 -11.57
N GLU A 150 -14.28 14.68 -11.09
CA GLU A 150 -13.27 13.65 -11.38
C GLU A 150 -13.52 12.95 -12.72
N CYS A 151 -14.68 13.17 -13.38
CA CYS A 151 -15.03 12.59 -14.67
C CYS A 151 -14.76 11.08 -14.72
N GLY A 152 -13.91 10.62 -15.66
CA GLY A 152 -13.52 9.22 -15.82
C GLY A 152 -12.37 8.79 -14.93
N ASN A 153 -12.30 9.29 -13.69
CA ASN A 153 -11.21 9.01 -12.77
C ASN A 153 -11.64 8.85 -11.31
N ALA A 154 -10.71 8.45 -10.46
CA ALA A 154 -10.81 8.54 -9.01
C ALA A 154 -9.49 9.09 -8.46
N ALA A 155 -9.53 9.70 -7.28
CA ALA A 155 -8.32 10.24 -6.66
C ALA A 155 -8.43 10.33 -5.14
N TYR A 156 -7.36 9.91 -4.45
CA TYR A 156 -7.07 10.29 -3.07
C TYR A 156 -6.55 11.74 -2.98
N ASP A 157 -7.12 12.52 -2.06
CA ASP A 157 -6.69 13.89 -1.76
C ASP A 157 -6.47 14.07 -0.25
N ARG A 158 -5.18 14.13 0.12
CA ARG A 158 -4.73 14.36 1.50
C ARG A 158 -5.27 15.66 2.09
N ALA A 159 -5.28 16.75 1.33
CA ALA A 159 -5.64 18.07 1.85
C ALA A 159 -7.14 18.14 2.19
N ARG A 160 -7.97 17.45 1.40
CA ARG A 160 -9.41 17.34 1.62
C ARG A 160 -9.81 16.13 2.47
N ARG A 161 -8.88 15.21 2.75
CA ARG A 161 -9.08 14.01 3.57
C ARG A 161 -10.12 13.07 2.97
N GLU A 162 -10.12 12.98 1.65
CA GLU A 162 -11.16 12.28 0.93
C GLU A 162 -10.60 11.42 -0.21
N ILE A 163 -11.32 10.35 -0.53
CA ILE A 163 -11.21 9.64 -1.81
C ILE A 163 -12.45 9.98 -2.62
N ARG A 164 -12.22 10.49 -3.84
CA ARG A 164 -13.28 10.94 -4.74
C ARG A 164 -13.41 9.99 -5.91
N PHE A 165 -14.64 9.56 -6.18
CA PHE A 165 -14.94 8.67 -7.29
C PHE A 165 -15.76 9.40 -8.34
N GLY A 166 -15.19 9.53 -9.54
CA GLY A 166 -15.86 10.10 -10.69
C GLY A 166 -16.83 9.14 -11.38
N TYR A 167 -17.55 9.67 -12.35
CA TYR A 167 -18.37 8.91 -13.25
C TYR A 167 -18.46 9.59 -14.61
N VAL A 168 -18.69 8.79 -15.65
CA VAL A 168 -18.88 9.25 -17.03
C VAL A 168 -20.17 8.68 -17.59
N GLU A 169 -20.68 9.29 -18.66
CA GLU A 169 -21.77 8.68 -19.43
C GLU A 169 -21.29 7.37 -20.06
N ASP A 170 -22.14 6.35 -20.04
CA ASP A 170 -21.85 5.09 -20.72
C ASP A 170 -22.06 5.29 -22.23
N PRO A 171 -21.02 5.16 -23.07
CA PRO A 171 -21.16 5.32 -24.52
C PRO A 171 -22.15 4.34 -25.15
N ARG A 172 -22.41 3.20 -24.48
CA ARG A 172 -23.38 2.17 -24.92
C ARG A 172 -24.83 2.55 -24.62
N MET A 173 -25.06 3.47 -23.68
CA MET A 173 -26.38 3.94 -23.27
C MET A 173 -26.41 5.47 -23.14
N PRO A 174 -26.31 6.21 -24.26
CA PRO A 174 -26.27 7.67 -24.25
C PRO A 174 -27.48 8.30 -23.54
N GLY A 175 -27.24 9.31 -22.70
CA GLY A 175 -28.28 10.08 -22.00
C GLY A 175 -28.97 9.41 -20.81
N ALA A 176 -28.73 8.12 -20.55
CA ALA A 176 -29.34 7.38 -19.45
C ALA A 176 -28.36 6.53 -18.63
N GLY A 177 -27.30 6.00 -19.25
CA GLY A 177 -26.30 5.17 -18.60
C GLY A 177 -25.14 6.00 -18.05
N ARG A 178 -24.67 5.63 -16.85
CA ARG A 178 -23.43 6.14 -16.27
C ARG A 178 -22.57 4.98 -15.81
N VAL A 179 -21.26 5.11 -15.95
CA VAL A 179 -20.27 4.20 -15.39
C VAL A 179 -19.59 4.91 -14.22
N PHE A 180 -19.66 4.32 -13.03
CA PHE A 180 -19.18 4.92 -11.80
C PHE A 180 -17.89 4.24 -11.31
N ALA A 181 -16.85 5.03 -11.01
CA ALA A 181 -15.60 4.51 -10.45
C ALA A 181 -15.83 3.83 -9.10
N CYS A 182 -16.80 4.32 -8.31
CA CYS A 182 -17.17 3.76 -7.00
C CYS A 182 -17.81 2.37 -7.05
N LEU A 183 -18.06 1.82 -8.25
CA LEU A 183 -18.53 0.45 -8.44
C LEU A 183 -17.42 -0.53 -8.82
N SER A 184 -16.21 -0.04 -9.09
CA SER A 184 -15.04 -0.88 -9.37
C SER A 184 -14.31 -1.21 -8.07
N HIS A 185 -14.24 -2.50 -7.73
CA HIS A 185 -13.49 -2.97 -6.58
C HIS A 185 -12.01 -2.56 -6.69
N ASP A 186 -11.43 -2.69 -7.88
CA ASP A 186 -10.02 -2.41 -8.11
C ASP A 186 -9.70 -0.93 -7.91
N ILE A 187 -10.53 -0.03 -8.43
CA ILE A 187 -10.31 1.43 -8.28
C ILE A 187 -10.39 1.82 -6.81
N ILE A 188 -11.39 1.33 -6.07
CA ILE A 188 -11.48 1.61 -4.63
C ILE A 188 -10.24 1.10 -3.89
N ALA A 189 -9.79 -0.13 -4.20
CA ALA A 189 -8.61 -0.71 -3.55
C ALA A 189 -7.32 0.03 -3.90
N HIS A 190 -7.19 0.49 -5.14
CA HIS A 190 -6.06 1.28 -5.62
C HIS A 190 -5.97 2.63 -4.87
N GLU A 191 -7.04 3.43 -4.87
CA GLU A 191 -7.06 4.73 -4.17
C GLU A 191 -6.91 4.60 -2.66
N MET A 192 -7.51 3.57 -2.08
CA MET A 192 -7.37 3.26 -0.66
C MET A 192 -5.91 2.94 -0.31
N THR A 193 -5.17 2.30 -1.21
CA THR A 193 -3.75 2.00 -1.02
C THR A 193 -2.91 3.28 -0.99
N HIS A 194 -3.19 4.27 -1.84
CA HIS A 194 -2.52 5.57 -1.76
C HIS A 194 -2.72 6.26 -0.41
N ALA A 195 -3.96 6.27 0.10
CA ALA A 195 -4.28 6.85 1.40
C ALA A 195 -3.52 6.14 2.55
N LEU A 196 -3.42 4.80 2.49
CA LEU A 196 -2.70 3.99 3.48
C LEU A 196 -1.19 4.22 3.43
N ILE A 197 -0.58 4.26 2.24
CA ILE A 197 0.87 4.49 2.12
C ILE A 197 1.24 5.90 2.62
N ASP A 198 0.47 6.92 2.26
CA ASP A 198 0.66 8.30 2.74
C ASP A 198 0.62 8.36 4.28
N GLY A 199 -0.30 7.61 4.90
CA GLY A 199 -0.40 7.48 6.37
C GLY A 199 0.71 6.65 7.02
N LEU A 200 1.30 5.70 6.29
CA LEU A 200 2.38 4.84 6.77
C LEU A 200 3.75 5.53 6.73
N ARG A 201 4.01 6.35 5.71
CA ARG A 201 5.36 6.85 5.39
C ARG A 201 5.36 8.33 5.07
N SER A 202 5.98 9.11 5.93
CA SER A 202 5.89 10.59 5.93
C SER A 202 6.40 11.29 4.66
N ARG A 203 7.33 10.66 3.92
CA ARG A 203 8.03 11.26 2.78
C ARG A 203 7.92 10.43 1.49
N PHE A 204 7.12 9.37 1.50
CA PHE A 204 6.94 8.49 0.34
C PHE A 204 6.17 9.14 -0.81
N THR A 205 5.44 10.21 -0.53
CA THR A 205 4.72 10.99 -1.54
C THR A 205 5.60 12.01 -2.26
N ILE A 206 6.84 12.22 -1.84
CA ILE A 206 7.73 13.24 -2.43
C ILE A 206 8.50 12.60 -3.59
N PRO A 207 8.27 13.02 -4.85
CA PRO A 207 8.90 12.42 -6.03
C PRO A 207 10.36 12.86 -6.17
N THR A 208 11.24 12.30 -5.35
CA THR A 208 12.69 12.57 -5.42
C THR A 208 13.35 11.82 -6.58
N ASN A 209 12.75 10.73 -7.04
CA ASN A 209 13.13 9.98 -8.22
C ASN A 209 11.88 9.32 -8.85
N PRO A 210 11.95 8.80 -10.08
CA PRO A 210 10.81 8.16 -10.77
C PRO A 210 10.23 6.93 -10.04
N ASP A 211 11.08 6.10 -9.43
CA ASP A 211 10.70 4.88 -8.72
C ASP A 211 9.80 5.13 -7.52
N VAL A 212 9.88 6.31 -6.89
CA VAL A 212 8.99 6.66 -5.77
C VAL A 212 7.53 6.57 -6.20
N LEU A 213 7.18 7.23 -7.32
CA LEU A 213 5.81 7.22 -7.82
C LEU A 213 5.46 5.89 -8.49
N GLY A 214 6.42 5.30 -9.23
CA GLY A 214 6.24 3.97 -9.81
C GLY A 214 5.93 2.88 -8.79
N LEU A 215 6.58 2.93 -7.61
CA LEU A 215 6.29 2.05 -6.49
C LEU A 215 4.87 2.25 -5.95
N HIS A 216 4.41 3.50 -5.83
CA HIS A 216 3.06 3.80 -5.36
C HIS A 216 1.99 3.23 -6.29
N GLU A 217 2.11 3.48 -7.59
CA GLU A 217 1.21 2.95 -8.61
C GLU A 217 1.23 1.42 -8.64
N GLY A 218 2.43 0.83 -8.71
CA GLY A 218 2.58 -0.62 -8.79
C GLY A 218 2.10 -1.33 -7.53
N LEU A 219 2.30 -0.76 -6.33
CA LEU A 219 1.80 -1.34 -5.10
C LEU A 219 0.27 -1.23 -4.99
N ALA A 220 -0.32 -0.10 -5.40
CA ALA A 220 -1.77 0.07 -5.44
C ALA A 220 -2.45 -0.93 -6.40
N ASP A 221 -1.85 -1.13 -7.58
CA ASP A 221 -2.29 -2.14 -8.54
C ASP A 221 -2.10 -3.57 -8.01
N LEU A 222 -0.99 -3.88 -7.31
CA LEU A 222 -0.78 -5.19 -6.68
C LEU A 222 -1.81 -5.48 -5.58
N VAL A 223 -2.17 -4.49 -4.78
CA VAL A 223 -3.22 -4.64 -3.74
C VAL A 223 -4.56 -4.92 -4.39
N ALA A 224 -4.95 -4.13 -5.40
CA ALA A 224 -6.19 -4.34 -6.15
C ALA A 224 -6.24 -5.75 -6.79
N LEU A 225 -5.16 -6.12 -7.49
CA LEU A 225 -5.00 -7.41 -8.15
C LEU A 225 -5.15 -8.56 -7.15
N PHE A 226 -4.35 -8.58 -6.08
CA PHE A 226 -4.40 -9.69 -5.12
C PHE A 226 -5.70 -9.73 -4.33
N HIS A 227 -6.36 -8.59 -4.06
CA HIS A 227 -7.70 -8.59 -3.48
C HIS A 227 -8.71 -9.35 -4.34
N ARG A 228 -8.60 -9.29 -5.67
CA ARG A 228 -9.40 -10.11 -6.58
C ARG A 228 -9.15 -11.61 -6.37
N PHE A 229 -7.90 -12.01 -6.19
CA PHE A 229 -7.54 -13.39 -5.89
C PHE A 229 -7.99 -13.86 -4.49
N LEU A 230 -8.26 -12.92 -3.58
CA LEU A 230 -8.88 -13.25 -2.28
C LEU A 230 -10.36 -13.65 -2.42
N GLN A 231 -10.99 -13.34 -3.55
CA GLN A 231 -12.37 -13.73 -3.85
C GLN A 231 -12.41 -15.14 -4.46
N LYS A 232 -12.56 -16.16 -3.62
CA LYS A 232 -12.49 -17.57 -4.03
C LYS A 232 -13.47 -17.90 -5.16
N GLU A 233 -14.67 -17.32 -5.17
CA GLU A 233 -15.70 -17.56 -6.18
C GLU A 233 -15.24 -17.08 -7.57
N VAL A 234 -14.60 -15.91 -7.63
CA VAL A 234 -14.02 -15.36 -8.87
C VAL A 234 -12.92 -16.29 -9.37
N VAL A 235 -11.98 -16.64 -8.49
CA VAL A 235 -10.84 -17.51 -8.84
C VAL A 235 -11.33 -18.88 -9.33
N THR A 236 -12.30 -19.47 -8.64
CA THR A 236 -12.93 -20.75 -9.02
C THR A 236 -13.56 -20.66 -10.41
N GLY A 237 -14.34 -19.60 -10.67
CA GLY A 237 -14.97 -19.37 -11.96
C GLY A 237 -13.96 -19.24 -13.10
N GLN A 238 -12.84 -18.57 -12.85
CA GLN A 238 -11.78 -18.41 -13.85
C GLN A 238 -10.99 -19.70 -14.08
N ILE A 239 -10.63 -20.44 -13.04
CA ILE A 239 -9.96 -21.75 -13.18
C ILE A 239 -10.86 -22.73 -13.96
N ARG A 240 -12.18 -22.69 -13.76
CA ARG A 240 -13.13 -23.48 -14.55
C ARG A 240 -13.08 -23.16 -16.05
N ARG A 241 -12.74 -21.91 -16.42
CA ARG A 241 -12.65 -21.45 -17.81
C ARG A 241 -11.28 -21.68 -18.44
N VAL A 242 -10.20 -21.31 -17.76
CA VAL A 242 -8.84 -21.32 -18.32
C VAL A 242 -7.99 -22.51 -17.86
N GLY A 243 -8.53 -23.36 -17.00
CA GLY A 243 -7.83 -24.48 -16.40
C GLY A 243 -6.80 -24.04 -15.35
N ALA A 244 -5.72 -24.82 -15.21
CA ALA A 244 -4.67 -24.57 -14.22
C ALA A 244 -3.76 -23.37 -14.57
N SER A 245 -3.89 -22.80 -15.77
CA SER A 245 -3.10 -21.69 -16.27
C SER A 245 -3.68 -20.34 -15.84
N VAL A 246 -3.67 -20.08 -14.53
CA VAL A 246 -4.30 -18.91 -13.91
C VAL A 246 -3.76 -17.57 -14.47
N GLY A 247 -2.49 -17.51 -14.85
CA GLY A 247 -1.88 -16.33 -15.48
C GLY A 247 -2.40 -15.99 -16.88
N ASN A 248 -3.16 -16.88 -17.52
CA ASN A 248 -3.73 -16.65 -18.85
C ASN A 248 -5.17 -16.08 -18.79
N SER A 249 -5.73 -15.81 -17.61
CA SER A 249 -7.07 -15.24 -17.48
C SER A 249 -7.00 -13.70 -17.50
N PRO A 250 -7.54 -13.02 -18.53
CA PRO A 250 -7.61 -11.55 -18.55
C PRO A 250 -8.39 -10.99 -17.36
N LEU A 251 -9.42 -11.72 -16.89
CA LEU A 251 -10.19 -11.31 -15.71
C LEU A 251 -9.39 -11.42 -14.41
N LEU A 252 -8.25 -12.10 -14.38
CA LEU A 252 -7.36 -12.12 -13.22
C LEU A 252 -6.13 -11.23 -13.40
N THR A 253 -5.82 -10.79 -14.61
CA THR A 253 -4.59 -10.06 -14.91
C THR A 253 -4.79 -8.60 -15.30
N GLU A 254 -5.94 -8.22 -15.88
CA GLU A 254 -6.28 -6.84 -16.26
C GLU A 254 -7.02 -6.12 -15.12
N LEU A 255 -6.68 -4.86 -14.82
CA LEU A 255 -7.30 -4.03 -13.77
C LEU A 255 -8.33 -3.04 -14.35
N ALA A 256 -9.48 -2.88 -13.67
CA ALA A 256 -10.51 -1.88 -13.97
C ALA A 256 -10.95 -1.77 -15.44
N ALA A 257 -11.03 -2.91 -16.15
CA ALA A 257 -11.18 -2.94 -17.60
C ALA A 257 -12.45 -2.24 -18.12
N GLU A 258 -13.57 -2.29 -17.38
CA GLU A 258 -14.81 -1.62 -17.80
C GLU A 258 -14.69 -0.10 -17.72
N PHE A 259 -14.24 0.40 -16.57
CA PHE A 259 -14.17 1.84 -16.32
C PHE A 259 -13.15 2.50 -17.26
N THR A 260 -11.98 1.87 -17.45
CA THR A 260 -10.99 2.35 -18.43
C THR A 260 -11.57 2.40 -19.84
N LYS A 261 -12.31 1.39 -20.28
CA LYS A 261 -12.92 1.37 -21.62
C LYS A 261 -13.97 2.47 -21.81
N ALA A 262 -14.76 2.77 -20.78
CA ALA A 262 -15.78 3.81 -20.83
C ALA A 262 -15.19 5.22 -20.74
N ALA A 263 -14.23 5.44 -19.85
CA ALA A 263 -13.56 6.72 -19.64
C ALA A 263 -12.57 7.06 -20.77
N MET A 264 -11.83 6.06 -21.27
CA MET A 264 -10.79 6.22 -22.28
C MET A 264 -10.82 5.03 -23.26
N PRO A 265 -11.60 5.11 -24.36
CA PRO A 265 -11.74 4.01 -25.33
C PRO A 265 -10.42 3.53 -25.94
N ASN A 266 -9.39 4.39 -25.97
CA ASN A 266 -8.03 4.12 -26.46
C ASN A 266 -6.96 4.19 -25.36
N GLY A 267 -7.34 4.22 -24.08
CA GLY A 267 -6.40 4.31 -22.97
C GLY A 267 -5.61 3.01 -22.77
N ALA A 268 -4.36 3.13 -22.33
CA ALA A 268 -3.54 1.97 -21.99
C ALA A 268 -4.19 1.17 -20.84
N ARG A 269 -4.36 -0.15 -21.04
CA ARG A 269 -4.86 -1.04 -19.98
C ARG A 269 -3.77 -1.31 -18.96
N ARG A 270 -4.11 -1.22 -17.68
CA ARG A 270 -3.26 -1.72 -16.60
C ARG A 270 -3.39 -3.24 -16.55
N SER A 271 -2.29 -3.95 -16.79
CA SER A 271 -2.27 -5.41 -16.84
C SER A 271 -0.99 -5.95 -16.22
N ALA A 272 -1.12 -7.02 -15.45
CA ALA A 272 0.00 -7.78 -14.91
C ALA A 272 0.78 -8.56 -15.99
N VAL A 273 0.20 -8.68 -17.19
CA VAL A 273 0.82 -9.32 -18.37
C VAL A 273 0.92 -8.30 -19.49
N ALA A 274 2.05 -8.26 -20.18
CA ALA A 274 2.24 -7.30 -21.28
C ALA A 274 1.21 -7.54 -22.41
N PRO A 275 0.70 -6.47 -23.05
CA PRO A 275 -0.30 -6.59 -24.12
C PRO A 275 0.16 -7.42 -25.33
N ASP A 276 1.46 -7.48 -25.59
CA ASP A 276 2.09 -8.24 -26.67
C ASP A 276 2.56 -9.64 -26.24
N GLY A 277 2.32 -10.03 -24.99
CA GLY A 277 2.83 -11.27 -24.40
C GLY A 277 4.34 -11.25 -24.10
N GLY A 278 5.00 -10.11 -24.27
CA GLY A 278 6.40 -9.90 -23.91
C GLY A 278 6.61 -9.68 -22.41
N LYS A 279 7.85 -9.38 -22.01
CA LYS A 279 8.18 -8.97 -20.64
C LYS A 279 8.30 -7.45 -20.58
N GLN A 280 7.65 -6.85 -19.60
CA GLN A 280 7.81 -5.42 -19.33
C GLN A 280 9.18 -5.18 -18.71
N ILE A 281 10.05 -4.40 -19.35
CA ILE A 281 11.43 -4.18 -18.87
C ILE A 281 11.56 -2.79 -18.27
N TYR A 282 12.06 -2.71 -17.04
CA TYR A 282 12.31 -1.46 -16.33
C TYR A 282 13.24 -0.52 -17.12
N ARG A 283 12.83 0.74 -17.24
CA ARG A 283 13.67 1.85 -17.68
C ARG A 283 13.46 3.04 -16.77
N SER A 284 14.54 3.75 -16.45
CA SER A 284 14.51 4.87 -15.49
C SER A 284 13.81 6.13 -15.99
N ASP A 285 13.43 6.19 -17.27
CA ASP A 285 12.74 7.31 -17.93
C ASP A 285 11.23 7.08 -18.10
N MET A 286 10.71 5.95 -17.59
CA MET A 286 9.29 5.62 -17.62
C MET A 286 8.45 6.56 -16.76
N GLU A 287 7.21 6.79 -17.20
CA GLU A 287 6.19 7.40 -16.36
C GLU A 287 5.79 6.47 -15.21
N ALA A 288 5.24 7.04 -14.13
CA ALA A 288 4.91 6.30 -12.91
C ALA A 288 4.00 5.08 -13.16
N HIS A 289 2.98 5.19 -14.01
CA HIS A 289 2.09 4.08 -14.35
C HIS A 289 2.81 2.93 -15.07
N GLU A 290 3.69 3.24 -16.03
CA GLU A 290 4.45 2.23 -16.78
C GLU A 290 5.42 1.50 -15.85
N MET A 291 6.10 2.26 -15.01
CA MET A 291 7.02 1.71 -14.00
C MET A 291 6.29 0.84 -12.97
N GLY A 292 5.09 1.26 -12.55
CA GLY A 292 4.21 0.47 -11.69
C GLY A 292 3.82 -0.85 -12.34
N ALA A 293 3.49 -0.85 -13.63
CA ALA A 293 3.14 -2.06 -14.38
C ALA A 293 4.31 -3.06 -14.48
N VAL A 294 5.56 -2.58 -14.58
CA VAL A 294 6.75 -3.44 -14.50
C VAL A 294 6.84 -4.11 -13.13
N LEU A 295 6.63 -3.37 -12.03
CA LEU A 295 6.63 -3.94 -10.67
C LEU A 295 5.54 -4.99 -10.49
N VAL A 296 4.31 -4.69 -10.96
CA VAL A 296 3.17 -5.62 -10.91
C VAL A 296 3.53 -6.91 -11.65
N SER A 297 4.08 -6.80 -12.86
CA SER A 297 4.47 -7.95 -13.68
C SER A 297 5.53 -8.80 -12.97
N ALA A 298 6.58 -8.19 -12.41
CA ALA A 298 7.63 -8.92 -11.70
C ALA A 298 7.08 -9.72 -10.50
N ILE A 299 6.21 -9.13 -9.70
CA ILE A 299 5.60 -9.83 -8.56
C ILE A 299 4.61 -10.91 -9.03
N PHE A 300 3.84 -10.63 -10.07
CA PHE A 300 2.86 -11.58 -10.60
C PHE A 300 3.52 -12.80 -11.26
N ASP A 301 4.61 -12.62 -12.01
CA ASP A 301 5.40 -13.71 -12.55
C ASP A 301 5.97 -14.61 -11.44
N ALA A 302 6.41 -14.01 -10.33
CA ALA A 302 6.84 -14.78 -9.16
C ALA A 302 5.67 -15.56 -8.53
N PHE A 303 4.50 -14.95 -8.41
CA PHE A 303 3.27 -15.59 -7.95
C PHE A 303 2.89 -16.79 -8.84
N VAL A 304 2.80 -16.62 -10.16
CA VAL A 304 2.46 -17.69 -11.11
C VAL A 304 3.48 -18.84 -11.04
N ASN A 305 4.77 -18.51 -10.91
CA ASN A 305 5.83 -19.50 -10.80
C ASN A 305 5.75 -20.35 -9.53
N ILE A 306 5.39 -19.75 -8.38
CA ILE A 306 5.17 -20.48 -7.14
C ILE A 306 3.85 -21.26 -7.18
N PHE A 307 2.79 -20.67 -7.74
CA PHE A 307 1.51 -21.34 -7.91
C PHE A 307 1.66 -22.63 -8.71
N ARG A 308 2.35 -22.57 -9.85
CA ARG A 308 2.65 -23.74 -10.68
C ARG A 308 3.40 -24.81 -9.90
N ARG A 309 4.45 -24.45 -9.16
CA ARG A 309 5.21 -25.40 -8.31
C ARG A 309 4.33 -26.08 -7.26
N LYS A 310 3.50 -25.30 -6.56
CA LYS A 310 2.61 -25.82 -5.51
C LYS A 310 1.51 -26.73 -6.04
N THR A 311 1.07 -26.51 -7.27
CA THR A 311 -0.09 -27.20 -7.85
C THR A 311 0.25 -28.30 -8.83
N GLU A 312 1.49 -28.36 -9.32
CA GLU A 312 1.94 -29.34 -10.33
C GLU A 312 1.58 -30.77 -9.95
N ARG A 313 1.80 -31.17 -8.69
CA ARG A 313 1.48 -32.52 -8.21
C ARG A 313 0.01 -32.88 -8.38
N TYR A 314 -0.90 -31.92 -8.15
CA TYR A 314 -2.34 -32.15 -8.27
C TYR A 314 -2.77 -32.23 -9.73
N VAL A 315 -2.19 -31.36 -10.58
CA VAL A 315 -2.42 -31.39 -12.03
C VAL A 315 -1.93 -32.71 -12.63
N ARG A 316 -0.76 -33.20 -12.21
CA ARG A 316 -0.21 -34.49 -12.67
C ARG A 316 -1.07 -35.68 -12.24
N LEU A 317 -1.61 -35.66 -11.01
CA LEU A 317 -2.51 -36.71 -10.52
C LEU A 317 -3.82 -36.81 -11.31
N ALA A 318 -4.27 -35.70 -11.91
CA ALA A 318 -5.50 -35.67 -12.71
C ALA A 318 -5.38 -36.36 -14.08
N GLY A 319 -4.16 -36.73 -14.50
CA GLY A 319 -3.86 -37.44 -15.74
C GLY A 319 -3.95 -36.58 -17.01
N PRO A 320 -3.50 -37.10 -18.18
CA PRO A 320 -3.71 -36.45 -19.47
C PRO A 320 -5.20 -36.41 -19.78
N ARG A 321 -5.72 -35.24 -20.18
CA ARG A 321 -7.13 -35.03 -20.49
C ARG A 321 -7.33 -34.34 -21.82
N ALA A 322 -8.47 -34.62 -22.44
CA ALA A 322 -9.01 -33.78 -23.50
C ALA A 322 -9.15 -32.34 -22.97
N GLU A 323 -8.76 -31.39 -23.82
CA GLU A 323 -8.57 -29.96 -23.53
C GLU A 323 -9.53 -29.38 -22.48
N GLY A 324 -8.96 -28.79 -21.42
CA GLY A 324 -9.65 -27.82 -20.56
C GLY A 324 -10.52 -28.34 -19.41
N PHE A 325 -10.90 -29.62 -19.36
CA PHE A 325 -11.81 -30.10 -18.29
C PHE A 325 -11.07 -30.59 -17.03
N LEU A 326 -11.09 -29.78 -15.97
CA LEU A 326 -10.65 -30.16 -14.62
C LEU A 326 -11.86 -30.62 -13.77
N PRO A 327 -11.77 -31.66 -12.92
CA PRO A 327 -12.88 -31.98 -12.01
C PRO A 327 -13.08 -30.84 -11.04
N GLU A 328 -14.30 -30.69 -10.55
CA GLU A 328 -14.65 -29.62 -9.62
C GLU A 328 -13.77 -29.66 -8.36
N GLU A 329 -13.42 -30.84 -7.85
CA GLU A 329 -12.55 -31.00 -6.68
C GLU A 329 -11.15 -30.43 -6.92
N LEU A 330 -10.59 -30.63 -8.12
CA LEU A 330 -9.30 -30.04 -8.48
C LEU A 330 -9.41 -28.52 -8.64
N ILE A 331 -10.50 -28.03 -9.25
CA ILE A 331 -10.75 -26.58 -9.38
C ILE A 331 -10.77 -25.95 -7.99
N GLN A 332 -11.46 -26.56 -7.03
CA GLN A 332 -11.49 -26.07 -5.64
C GLN A 332 -10.11 -26.08 -4.99
N ILE A 333 -9.32 -27.17 -5.15
CA ILE A 333 -7.95 -27.24 -4.63
C ILE A 333 -7.07 -26.14 -5.24
N LEU A 334 -7.14 -25.93 -6.55
CA LEU A 334 -6.36 -24.90 -7.25
C LEU A 334 -6.79 -23.50 -6.80
N ALA A 335 -8.09 -23.25 -6.63
CA ALA A 335 -8.61 -21.98 -6.14
C ALA A 335 -8.14 -21.71 -4.71
N ASP A 336 -8.20 -22.69 -3.82
CA ASP A 336 -7.70 -22.58 -2.45
C ASP A 336 -6.20 -22.26 -2.40
N GLN A 337 -5.40 -22.94 -3.24
CA GLN A 337 -3.97 -22.65 -3.35
C GLN A 337 -3.71 -21.25 -3.90
N ALA A 338 -4.44 -20.80 -4.91
CA ALA A 338 -4.29 -19.48 -5.50
C ALA A 338 -4.65 -18.38 -4.49
N THR A 339 -5.77 -18.51 -3.80
CA THR A 339 -6.21 -17.55 -2.76
C THR A 339 -5.24 -17.49 -1.58
N ALA A 340 -4.77 -18.65 -1.08
CA ALA A 340 -3.78 -18.69 -0.01
C ALA A 340 -2.44 -18.06 -0.43
N LEU A 341 -2.00 -18.33 -1.66
CA LEU A 341 -0.77 -17.77 -2.21
C LEU A 341 -0.88 -16.26 -2.41
N ALA A 342 -2.01 -15.77 -2.92
CA ALA A 342 -2.25 -14.34 -3.12
C ALA A 342 -2.23 -13.59 -1.79
N ARG A 343 -2.85 -14.15 -0.74
CA ARG A 343 -2.77 -13.59 0.62
C ARG A 343 -1.34 -13.48 1.12
N GLN A 344 -0.51 -14.50 0.87
CA GLN A 344 0.88 -14.50 1.28
C GLN A 344 1.69 -13.43 0.53
N PHE A 345 1.58 -13.36 -0.80
CA PHE A 345 2.26 -12.33 -1.59
C PHE A 345 1.83 -10.92 -1.21
N LEU A 346 0.52 -10.70 -1.03
CA LEU A 346 -0.02 -9.42 -0.57
C LEU A 346 0.55 -9.02 0.80
N ASN A 347 0.61 -9.95 1.75
CA ASN A 347 1.21 -9.72 3.06
C ASN A 347 2.71 -9.39 2.96
N ILE A 348 3.47 -10.05 2.08
CA ILE A 348 4.89 -9.75 1.85
C ILE A 348 5.04 -8.33 1.31
N CYS A 349 4.28 -7.96 0.27
CA CYS A 349 4.28 -6.62 -0.32
C CYS A 349 3.99 -5.53 0.72
N ILE A 350 2.92 -5.70 1.51
CA ILE A 350 2.55 -4.70 2.52
C ILE A 350 3.62 -4.62 3.64
N ARG A 351 4.12 -5.76 4.13
CA ARG A 351 5.13 -5.78 5.20
C ARG A 351 6.46 -5.17 4.77
N ALA A 352 6.80 -5.26 3.48
CA ALA A 352 8.01 -4.68 2.91
C ALA A 352 8.08 -3.16 3.06
N ILE A 353 6.94 -2.47 3.17
CA ILE A 353 6.90 -1.01 3.38
C ILE A 353 7.71 -0.63 4.63
N ASP A 354 7.64 -1.41 5.71
CA ASP A 354 8.40 -1.17 6.96
C ASP A 354 9.91 -1.41 6.80
N TYR A 355 10.34 -2.03 5.70
CA TYR A 355 11.74 -2.35 5.39
C TYR A 355 12.27 -1.53 4.20
N CYS A 356 11.56 -0.48 3.79
CA CYS A 356 12.05 0.46 2.79
C CYS A 356 12.89 1.57 3.46
N PRO A 357 13.79 2.25 2.73
CA PRO A 357 14.41 3.49 3.19
C PRO A 357 13.35 4.59 3.39
N PRO A 358 13.53 5.55 4.31
CA PRO A 358 12.47 6.52 4.67
C PRO A 358 12.21 7.60 3.60
N VAL A 359 13.15 7.75 2.66
CA VAL A 359 13.10 8.69 1.54
C VAL A 359 13.71 8.03 0.31
N ASP A 360 13.36 8.53 -0.86
CA ASP A 360 14.10 8.24 -2.10
C ASP A 360 14.25 6.75 -2.40
N VAL A 361 13.17 6.00 -2.19
CA VAL A 361 13.12 4.55 -2.44
C VAL A 361 13.29 4.26 -3.94
N GLU A 362 14.07 3.24 -4.25
CA GLU A 362 14.22 2.67 -5.60
C GLU A 362 13.57 1.27 -5.65
N LEU A 363 13.12 0.80 -6.83
CA LEU A 363 12.46 -0.51 -6.96
C LEU A 363 13.38 -1.67 -6.55
N GLY A 364 14.69 -1.53 -6.80
CA GLY A 364 15.70 -2.47 -6.33
C GLY A 364 15.83 -2.51 -4.80
N GLU A 365 15.55 -1.42 -4.10
CA GLU A 365 15.52 -1.39 -2.63
C GLU A 365 14.21 -1.97 -2.09
N TYR A 366 13.12 -1.81 -2.82
CA TYR A 366 11.87 -2.49 -2.52
C TYR A 366 12.03 -4.02 -2.64
N LEU A 367 12.79 -4.53 -3.61
CA LEU A 367 13.18 -5.95 -3.66
C LEU A 367 13.85 -6.39 -2.35
N ARG A 368 14.85 -5.65 -1.89
CA ARG A 368 15.55 -5.96 -0.64
C ARG A 368 14.60 -5.94 0.55
N ALA A 369 13.66 -5.00 0.56
CA ALA A 369 12.62 -4.88 1.57
C ALA A 369 11.67 -6.09 1.59
N LEU A 370 11.21 -6.56 0.42
CA LEU A 370 10.37 -7.77 0.27
C LEU A 370 11.05 -9.00 0.88
N LEU A 371 12.30 -9.25 0.49
CA LEU A 371 13.07 -10.40 0.95
C LEU A 371 13.32 -10.34 2.45
N THR A 372 13.68 -9.17 2.97
CA THR A 372 13.96 -8.99 4.40
C THR A 372 12.70 -9.13 5.25
N ALA A 373 11.58 -8.55 4.80
CA ALA A 373 10.31 -8.64 5.51
C ALA A 373 9.79 -10.08 5.58
N ASP A 374 9.95 -10.84 4.51
CA ASP A 374 9.62 -12.26 4.48
C ASP A 374 10.59 -13.08 5.34
N TYR A 375 11.90 -12.98 5.13
CA TYR A 375 12.92 -13.74 5.86
C TYR A 375 12.85 -13.54 7.39
N ASN A 376 12.62 -12.31 7.84
CA ASN A 376 12.56 -11.99 9.27
C ASN A 376 11.35 -12.64 9.96
N LEU A 377 10.26 -12.87 9.22
CA LEU A 377 9.12 -13.61 9.72
C LEU A 377 9.27 -15.10 9.44
N VAL A 378 9.37 -15.51 8.18
CA VAL A 378 9.41 -16.90 7.71
C VAL A 378 10.82 -17.25 7.25
N ARG A 379 11.63 -17.83 8.15
CA ARG A 379 13.03 -18.18 7.84
C ARG A 379 13.12 -19.34 6.85
N ASP A 380 12.34 -20.39 7.07
CA ASP A 380 12.31 -21.56 6.19
C ASP A 380 11.43 -21.28 4.96
N ASP A 381 12.01 -21.33 3.77
CA ASP A 381 11.33 -21.07 2.50
C ASP A 381 11.36 -22.33 1.61
N PRO A 382 10.56 -23.36 1.95
CA PRO A 382 10.61 -24.65 1.26
C PRO A 382 10.14 -24.59 -0.20
N TRP A 383 9.46 -23.51 -0.60
CA TRP A 383 8.95 -23.32 -1.96
C TRP A 383 9.79 -22.35 -2.80
N GLY A 384 10.79 -21.69 -2.19
CA GLY A 384 11.68 -20.74 -2.85
C GLY A 384 10.97 -19.46 -3.29
N TYR A 385 10.09 -18.90 -2.47
CA TYR A 385 9.46 -17.58 -2.70
C TYR A 385 10.52 -16.51 -2.98
N ARG A 386 11.52 -16.42 -2.10
CA ARG A 386 12.55 -15.37 -2.17
C ARG A 386 13.39 -15.49 -3.44
N GLU A 387 13.87 -16.69 -3.75
CA GLU A 387 14.58 -16.97 -5.02
C GLU A 387 13.75 -16.56 -6.24
N THR A 388 12.45 -16.85 -6.22
CA THR A 388 11.56 -16.59 -7.35
C THR A 388 11.32 -15.10 -7.54
N ILE A 389 11.13 -14.36 -6.46
CA ILE A 389 10.98 -12.90 -6.49
C ILE A 389 12.28 -12.28 -7.05
N ILE A 390 13.45 -12.73 -6.57
CA ILE A 390 14.76 -12.25 -7.07
C ILE A 390 14.89 -12.46 -8.57
N ARG A 391 14.63 -13.69 -9.04
CA ARG A 391 14.73 -14.03 -10.45
C ARG A 391 13.78 -13.20 -11.29
N SER A 392 12.53 -13.04 -10.84
CA SER A 392 11.54 -12.26 -11.56
C SER A 392 11.96 -10.79 -11.68
N PHE A 393 12.41 -10.16 -10.60
CA PHE A 393 12.92 -8.78 -10.67
C PHE A 393 14.09 -8.63 -11.66
N ALA A 394 15.03 -9.57 -11.65
CA ALA A 394 16.15 -9.58 -12.60
C ALA A 394 15.67 -9.73 -14.06
N GLU A 395 14.69 -10.60 -14.31
CA GLU A 395 14.09 -10.81 -15.64
C GLU A 395 13.34 -9.57 -16.16
N HIS A 396 12.84 -8.72 -15.25
CA HIS A 396 12.21 -7.44 -15.55
C HIS A 396 13.20 -6.25 -15.54
N GLY A 397 14.50 -6.51 -15.39
CA GLY A 397 15.54 -5.47 -15.42
C GLY A 397 15.62 -4.62 -14.14
N ILE A 398 14.99 -5.04 -13.04
CA ILE A 398 15.04 -4.35 -11.76
C ILE A 398 16.19 -4.89 -10.93
N PHE A 399 17.20 -4.04 -10.69
CA PHE A 399 18.37 -4.39 -9.91
C PHE A 399 18.59 -3.39 -8.77
N PRO A 400 18.89 -3.82 -7.54
CA PRO A 400 19.39 -2.93 -6.52
C PRO A 400 20.77 -2.41 -6.90
N ARG A 401 21.07 -1.20 -6.45
CA ARG A 401 22.42 -0.63 -6.58
C ARG A 401 23.36 -1.22 -5.54
N ASP A 402 24.65 -1.20 -5.87
CA ASP A 402 25.74 -1.49 -4.94
C ASP A 402 25.66 -2.88 -4.28
N VAL A 403 25.13 -3.86 -5.01
CA VAL A 403 25.11 -5.28 -4.60
C VAL A 403 26.04 -6.11 -5.49
N LEU A 404 26.68 -7.11 -4.89
CA LEU A 404 27.64 -7.98 -5.58
C LEU A 404 26.97 -9.06 -6.44
N ALA A 405 25.76 -9.47 -6.06
CA ALA A 405 25.03 -10.55 -6.72
C ALA A 405 23.52 -10.45 -6.43
N MET A 406 22.72 -11.05 -7.32
CA MET A 406 21.28 -11.25 -7.13
C MET A 406 21.02 -12.58 -6.39
N SER A 407 21.46 -12.64 -5.13
CA SER A 407 21.25 -13.78 -4.24
C SER A 407 20.61 -13.33 -2.93
N GLU A 408 19.89 -14.24 -2.26
CA GLU A 408 19.16 -13.92 -1.03
C GLU A 408 20.07 -13.30 0.05
N ASP A 409 21.21 -13.91 0.34
CA ASP A 409 22.15 -13.48 1.38
C ASP A 409 22.80 -12.10 1.14
N VAL A 410 22.92 -11.70 -0.14
CA VAL A 410 23.45 -10.39 -0.55
C VAL A 410 22.35 -9.33 -0.50
N LEU A 411 21.12 -9.69 -0.88
CA LEU A 411 20.02 -8.75 -1.00
C LEU A 411 19.33 -8.43 0.34
N LEU A 412 19.34 -9.36 1.30
CA LEU A 412 18.80 -9.10 2.64
C LEU A 412 19.43 -7.83 3.24
N TRP A 413 18.61 -6.97 3.84
CA TRP A 413 19.12 -5.88 4.67
C TRP A 413 19.90 -6.49 5.81
N ARG A 414 21.14 -6.05 5.98
CA ARG A 414 21.99 -6.52 7.07
C ARG A 414 21.71 -5.73 8.32
N GLY A 415 21.94 -6.38 9.46
CA GLY A 415 22.04 -5.65 10.71
C GLY A 415 23.18 -4.63 10.66
N PRO A 416 23.22 -3.72 11.65
CA PRO A 416 24.23 -2.68 11.71
C PRO A 416 25.64 -3.29 11.67
N SER A 417 26.52 -2.65 10.89
CA SER A 417 27.92 -3.07 10.69
C SER A 417 28.70 -3.10 12.02
N ARG A 418 28.25 -2.28 12.97
CA ARG A 418 28.79 -2.15 14.32
C ARG A 418 27.77 -2.59 15.36
N ARG A 419 28.27 -3.00 16.52
CA ARG A 419 27.43 -3.35 17.67
C ARG A 419 26.89 -2.09 18.33
N PHE A 420 25.64 -1.76 18.06
CA PHE A 420 24.92 -0.70 18.76
C PHE A 420 24.51 -1.13 20.18
N LEU A 421 24.49 -0.16 21.09
CA LEU A 421 23.91 -0.35 22.42
C LEU A 421 22.39 -0.48 22.30
N ARG A 422 21.78 -1.22 23.22
CA ARG A 422 20.33 -1.31 23.29
C ARG A 422 19.75 0.01 23.76
N ILE A 423 18.62 0.39 23.18
CA ILE A 423 17.83 1.52 23.66
C ILE A 423 16.87 0.98 24.72
N GLU A 424 17.33 0.87 25.98
CA GLU A 424 16.56 0.24 27.08
C GLU A 424 15.17 0.88 27.28
N ARG A 425 15.04 2.19 27.02
CA ARG A 425 13.78 2.95 27.04
C ARG A 425 12.78 2.53 25.95
N LEU A 426 13.24 1.84 24.92
CA LEU A 426 12.45 1.28 23.82
C LEU A 426 12.32 -0.25 23.89
N SER A 427 12.81 -0.87 24.97
CA SER A 427 12.52 -2.29 25.21
C SER A 427 11.03 -2.49 25.51
N PHE A 428 10.48 -3.65 25.13
CA PHE A 428 9.08 -3.99 25.32
C PHE A 428 8.66 -3.92 26.80
N SER A 429 9.57 -4.19 27.74
CA SER A 429 9.34 -4.01 29.18
C SER A 429 9.16 -2.56 29.63
N SER A 430 9.64 -1.61 28.84
CA SER A 430 9.54 -0.17 29.12
C SER A 430 8.36 0.50 28.40
N LEU A 431 7.89 -0.07 27.29
CA LEU A 431 6.78 0.45 26.49
C LEU A 431 5.46 0.39 27.26
N ARG A 432 4.58 1.36 27.02
CA ARG A 432 3.25 1.43 27.62
C ARG A 432 2.18 1.26 26.55
N PHE A 433 1.24 0.35 26.78
CA PHE A 433 0.19 0.00 25.82
C PHE A 433 -1.20 0.24 26.40
N ASN A 434 -2.18 0.49 25.55
CA ASN A 434 -3.59 0.53 25.93
C ASN A 434 -4.26 -0.79 25.52
N GLY A 435 -4.17 -1.80 26.38
CA GLY A 435 -4.75 -3.14 26.14
C GLY A 435 -3.93 -3.96 25.14
N ASP A 436 -4.04 -3.65 23.85
CA ASP A 436 -3.32 -4.37 22.79
C ASP A 436 -1.87 -3.84 22.64
N PRO A 437 -0.85 -4.72 22.58
CA PRO A 437 0.55 -4.30 22.38
C PRO A 437 0.84 -3.53 21.08
N SER A 438 -0.07 -3.56 20.11
CA SER A 438 0.04 -2.75 18.89
C SER A 438 -0.49 -1.32 19.06
N VAL A 439 -1.15 -1.03 20.19
CA VAL A 439 -1.78 0.26 20.50
C VAL A 439 -1.02 0.97 21.61
N PRO A 440 -0.38 2.13 21.34
CA PRO A 440 0.34 2.88 22.35
C PRO A 440 -0.62 3.43 23.43
N ALA A 441 -0.13 3.59 24.66
CA ALA A 441 -0.95 4.09 25.77
C ALA A 441 -1.52 5.51 25.52
N SER A 442 -0.75 6.38 24.88
CA SER A 442 -1.14 7.77 24.60
C SER A 442 -0.20 8.45 23.59
N ALA A 443 -0.56 9.67 23.17
CA ALA A 443 0.33 10.55 22.43
C ALA A 443 1.63 10.88 23.21
N GLU A 444 1.53 11.04 24.52
CA GLU A 444 2.68 11.28 25.41
C GLU A 444 3.65 10.10 25.41
N GLU A 445 3.12 8.88 25.39
CA GLU A 445 3.92 7.67 25.29
C GLU A 445 4.70 7.60 23.97
N LEU A 446 4.07 7.92 22.83
CA LEU A 446 4.76 7.99 21.54
C LEU A 446 5.84 9.08 21.52
N ASN A 447 5.56 10.25 22.09
CA ASN A 447 6.55 11.32 22.22
C ASN A 447 7.72 10.90 23.14
N ARG A 448 7.45 10.14 24.22
CA ARG A 448 8.50 9.59 25.09
C ARG A 448 9.39 8.59 24.35
N GLN A 449 8.80 7.73 23.52
CA GLN A 449 9.54 6.79 22.68
C GLN A 449 10.39 7.53 21.63
N ALA A 450 9.80 8.52 20.94
CA ALA A 450 10.53 9.36 19.99
C ALA A 450 11.68 10.11 20.67
N ALA A 451 11.46 10.71 21.85
CA ALA A 451 12.52 11.36 22.62
C ALA A 451 13.64 10.39 22.98
N ALA A 452 13.32 9.15 23.40
CA ALA A 452 14.32 8.13 23.69
C ALA A 452 15.19 7.80 22.47
N LEU A 453 14.59 7.74 21.27
CA LEU A 453 15.32 7.55 20.02
C LEU A 453 16.17 8.78 19.67
N GLY A 454 15.62 9.98 19.80
CA GLY A 454 16.34 11.23 19.54
C GLY A 454 17.56 11.41 20.44
N ASP A 455 17.39 11.18 21.74
CA ASP A 455 18.46 11.21 22.73
C ASP A 455 19.57 10.21 22.35
N TYR A 456 19.20 8.99 21.94
CA TYR A 456 20.13 7.95 21.52
C TYR A 456 20.92 8.35 20.27
N LEU A 457 20.25 8.88 19.25
CA LEU A 457 20.89 9.30 18.00
C LEU A 457 21.89 10.43 18.23
N MET A 458 21.54 11.40 19.08
CA MET A 458 22.40 12.55 19.36
C MET A 458 23.57 12.20 20.29
N ALA A 459 23.46 11.14 21.09
CA ALA A 459 24.57 10.61 21.88
C ALA A 459 25.48 9.66 21.09
N SER A 460 25.06 9.21 19.89
CA SER A 460 25.81 8.26 19.07
C SER A 460 27.04 8.91 18.46
N THR A 461 28.19 8.24 18.59
CA THR A 461 29.42 8.63 17.87
C THR A 461 29.38 8.31 16.38
N ASP A 462 28.44 7.46 15.97
CA ASP A 462 28.32 6.91 14.61
C ASP A 462 27.01 7.34 13.94
N ILE A 463 26.65 8.63 14.05
CA ILE A 463 25.40 9.18 13.51
C ILE A 463 25.26 8.97 11.98
N ALA A 464 26.39 8.83 11.27
CA ALA A 464 26.46 8.57 9.83
C ALA A 464 25.87 7.21 9.42
N GLU A 465 25.95 6.17 10.26
CA GLU A 465 25.34 4.86 9.99
C GLU A 465 23.80 4.96 9.87
N PHE A 466 23.21 5.99 10.50
CA PHE A 466 21.77 6.27 10.43
C PHE A 466 21.39 7.10 9.21
N GLY A 467 22.35 7.40 8.32
CA GLY A 467 22.19 8.27 7.17
C GLY A 467 22.07 9.75 7.52
N LEU A 468 22.57 10.13 8.70
CA LEU A 468 22.45 11.47 9.29
C LEU A 468 23.83 12.14 9.44
N MET A 469 23.84 13.44 9.69
CA MET A 469 25.01 14.25 9.99
C MET A 469 24.76 15.08 11.26
N ALA A 470 25.85 15.52 11.90
CA ALA A 470 25.72 16.51 12.97
C ALA A 470 25.07 17.80 12.41
N PRO A 471 24.07 18.37 13.09
CA PRO A 471 23.42 19.59 12.63
C PRO A 471 24.39 20.76 12.65
N ASP A 472 24.31 21.61 11.63
CA ASP A 472 25.08 22.84 11.48
C ASP A 472 24.21 23.92 10.83
N GLY A 473 24.80 25.06 10.41
CA GLY A 473 24.04 26.14 9.77
C GLY A 473 23.36 25.76 8.44
N LEU A 474 23.73 24.64 7.82
CA LEU A 474 23.21 24.14 6.53
C LEU A 474 22.46 22.80 6.66
N VAL A 475 22.62 22.11 7.79
CA VAL A 475 22.07 20.79 8.08
C VAL A 475 21.12 20.89 9.26
N ASP A 476 19.83 20.65 9.00
CA ASP A 476 18.79 20.69 10.01
C ASP A 476 19.03 19.63 11.11
N PRO A 477 18.49 19.79 12.33
CA PRO A 477 18.43 18.71 13.31
C PRO A 477 17.72 17.46 12.76
N PRO A 478 18.13 16.24 13.17
CA PRO A 478 17.38 15.03 12.84
C PRO A 478 15.94 15.13 13.30
N ALA A 479 15.00 14.65 12.47
CA ALA A 479 13.58 14.68 12.73
C ALA A 479 13.01 13.27 12.80
N ILE A 480 12.48 12.90 13.97
CA ILE A 480 11.74 11.65 14.15
C ILE A 480 10.34 11.85 13.56
N GLN A 481 10.05 11.10 12.50
CA GLN A 481 8.79 11.19 11.75
C GLN A 481 7.73 10.26 12.33
N SER A 482 8.13 9.06 12.76
CA SER A 482 7.22 8.04 13.28
C SER A 482 7.96 7.06 14.20
N ILE A 483 7.22 6.45 15.14
CA ILE A 483 7.66 5.29 15.92
C ILE A 483 6.44 4.42 16.21
N ARG A 484 6.39 3.23 15.61
CA ARG A 484 5.20 2.38 15.55
C ARG A 484 5.50 1.00 16.10
N THR A 485 4.66 0.50 17.00
CA THR A 485 4.74 -0.89 17.42
C THR A 485 4.06 -1.78 16.39
N SER A 486 4.67 -2.90 16.05
CA SER A 486 4.15 -3.91 15.13
C SER A 486 4.14 -5.27 15.82
N ARG A 487 2.99 -5.96 15.75
CA ARG A 487 2.81 -7.33 16.24
C ARG A 487 2.40 -8.22 15.07
N ARG A 488 3.34 -8.93 14.46
CA ARG A 488 3.10 -9.74 13.27
C ARG A 488 2.94 -11.20 13.63
N LEU A 489 1.98 -11.86 12.99
CA LEU A 489 1.76 -13.31 13.09
C LEU A 489 2.33 -13.98 11.83
N GLY A 490 3.20 -14.96 12.04
CA GLY A 490 3.70 -15.85 10.99
C GLY A 490 2.76 -17.02 10.74
N PRO A 491 2.92 -17.73 9.61
CA PRO A 491 2.09 -18.88 9.25
C PRO A 491 2.16 -20.02 10.28
N ASP A 492 3.29 -20.20 10.96
CA ASP A 492 3.49 -21.23 11.99
C ASP A 492 3.11 -20.77 13.41
N GLY A 493 2.35 -19.67 13.53
CA GLY A 493 1.90 -19.12 14.82
C GLY A 493 2.96 -18.31 15.59
N GLN A 494 4.17 -18.16 15.03
CA GLN A 494 5.20 -17.28 15.58
C GLN A 494 4.73 -15.82 15.64
N VAL A 495 5.07 -15.14 16.74
CA VAL A 495 4.73 -13.73 16.96
C VAL A 495 6.00 -12.91 16.96
N LEU A 496 6.07 -11.91 16.09
CA LEU A 496 7.18 -10.97 16.01
C LEU A 496 6.74 -9.60 16.52
N PHE A 497 7.46 -9.08 17.51
CA PHE A 497 7.28 -7.73 18.05
C PHE A 497 8.47 -6.88 17.67
N ASP A 498 8.21 -5.82 16.91
CA ASP A 498 9.23 -4.83 16.52
C ASP A 498 8.65 -3.42 16.64
N LEU A 499 9.53 -2.46 16.93
CA LEU A 499 9.29 -1.04 16.75
C LEU A 499 9.87 -0.61 15.40
N ILE A 500 9.05 0.03 14.58
CA ILE A 500 9.45 0.63 13.30
C ILE A 500 9.52 2.14 13.50
N ALA A 501 10.71 2.71 13.39
CA ALA A 501 10.92 4.14 13.52
C ALA A 501 11.46 4.75 12.22
N GLU A 502 10.92 5.89 11.83
CA GLU A 502 11.42 6.69 10.70
C GLU A 502 12.10 7.94 11.21
N VAL A 503 13.34 8.15 10.78
CA VAL A 503 14.10 9.36 11.07
C VAL A 503 14.58 9.95 9.76
N THR A 504 14.37 11.24 9.58
CA THR A 504 14.86 11.97 8.40
C THR A 504 15.60 13.22 8.79
N GLN A 505 16.46 13.69 7.90
CA GLN A 505 17.19 14.93 8.08
C GLN A 505 17.31 15.64 6.73
N ARG A 506 17.40 16.96 6.79
CA ARG A 506 17.46 17.83 5.61
C ARG A 506 18.78 18.59 5.60
N ARG A 507 19.34 18.74 4.41
CA ARG A 507 20.53 19.54 4.15
C ARG A 507 20.24 20.48 3.00
N MET A 508 20.56 21.76 3.19
CA MET A 508 20.50 22.73 2.10
C MET A 508 21.68 22.50 1.16
N VAL A 509 21.40 22.32 -0.13
CA VAL A 509 22.41 22.15 -1.17
C VAL A 509 22.13 23.11 -2.32
N ILE A 510 23.18 23.48 -3.05
CA ILE A 510 23.06 24.33 -4.24
C ILE A 510 23.29 23.42 -5.43
N ASP A 511 22.37 23.44 -6.38
CA ASP A 511 22.60 22.85 -7.69
C ASP A 511 23.59 23.73 -8.44
N GLU A 512 24.80 23.23 -8.65
CA GLU A 512 25.86 23.97 -9.34
C GLU A 512 25.49 24.31 -10.80
N SER A 513 24.59 23.54 -11.42
CA SER A 513 24.20 23.72 -12.82
C SER A 513 23.15 24.83 -13.01
N SER A 514 22.26 25.01 -12.04
CA SER A 514 21.16 25.98 -12.10
C SER A 514 21.31 27.14 -11.11
N GLY A 515 22.20 27.03 -10.13
CA GLY A 515 22.33 27.97 -9.01
C GLY A 515 21.18 27.90 -7.99
N VAL A 516 20.23 26.99 -8.17
CA VAL A 516 19.01 26.87 -7.36
C VAL A 516 19.33 26.12 -6.07
N LYS A 517 18.79 26.63 -4.95
CA LYS A 517 18.88 25.96 -3.64
C LYS A 517 17.84 24.87 -3.55
N THR A 518 18.21 23.69 -3.08
CA THR A 518 17.25 22.60 -2.83
C THR A 518 17.52 21.93 -1.49
N LYS A 519 16.47 21.31 -0.94
CA LYS A 519 16.55 20.53 0.28
C LYS A 519 16.83 19.09 -0.09
N PHE A 520 18.06 18.65 0.13
CA PHE A 520 18.42 17.23 0.02
C PHE A 520 18.05 16.50 1.31
N MET A 521 17.46 15.31 1.19
CA MET A 521 16.97 14.54 2.33
C MET A 521 17.74 13.24 2.50
N GLY A 522 18.09 12.91 3.74
CA GLY A 522 18.58 11.61 4.15
C GLY A 522 17.86 11.10 5.39
N GLY A 523 18.34 9.98 5.93
CA GLY A 523 17.82 9.39 7.17
C GLY A 523 17.79 7.88 7.14
N SER A 524 17.09 7.28 8.09
CA SER A 524 16.94 5.82 8.18
C SER A 524 15.56 5.37 8.64
N THR A 525 15.18 4.18 8.19
CA THR A 525 14.16 3.36 8.85
C THR A 525 14.87 2.39 9.78
N LEU A 526 14.45 2.39 11.05
CA LEU A 526 15.03 1.56 12.11
C LEU A 526 14.01 0.51 12.52
N VAL A 527 14.45 -0.75 12.51
CA VAL A 527 13.70 -1.86 13.06
C VAL A 527 14.33 -2.24 14.39
N ILE A 528 13.62 -1.96 15.48
CA ILE A 528 14.11 -2.15 16.85
C ILE A 528 13.37 -3.34 17.44
N GLY A 529 14.11 -4.34 17.90
CA GLY A 529 13.56 -5.54 18.50
C GLY A 529 13.02 -5.32 19.92
N PRO A 530 12.42 -6.36 20.53
CA PRO A 530 11.68 -6.27 21.78
C PRO A 530 12.58 -6.01 22.99
N ARG A 531 13.92 -6.15 22.90
CA ARG A 531 14.85 -5.78 23.98
C ARG A 531 15.52 -4.42 23.71
N GLY A 532 14.98 -3.63 22.77
CA GLY A 532 15.56 -2.35 22.38
C GLY A 532 16.81 -2.49 21.50
N GLU A 533 17.11 -3.68 20.97
CA GLU A 533 18.21 -3.90 20.05
C GLU A 533 17.87 -3.42 18.64
N ILE A 534 18.74 -2.64 18.01
CA ILE A 534 18.58 -2.24 16.61
C ILE A 534 18.91 -3.46 15.73
N ARG A 535 17.90 -4.00 15.05
CA ARG A 535 18.03 -5.16 14.16
C ARG A 535 18.42 -4.76 12.75
N PHE A 536 17.83 -3.69 12.24
CA PHE A 536 18.10 -3.17 10.91
C PHE A 536 18.21 -1.65 10.94
N VAL A 537 19.17 -1.13 10.16
CA VAL A 537 19.32 0.29 9.85
C VAL A 537 19.27 0.43 8.34
N ILE A 538 18.15 0.94 7.83
CA ILE A 538 17.89 1.04 6.39
C ILE A 538 18.03 2.51 6.02
N SER A 539 19.26 2.90 5.71
CA SER A 539 19.69 4.29 5.62
C SER A 539 19.82 4.82 4.20
N LYS A 540 19.52 6.10 4.02
CA LYS A 540 19.89 6.93 2.87
C LYS A 540 20.78 8.07 3.38
N GLY A 541 22.08 7.97 3.12
CA GLY A 541 23.06 8.96 3.58
C GLY A 541 22.77 10.37 3.07
N ILE A 542 22.66 11.33 3.97
CA ILE A 542 22.45 12.75 3.66
C ILE A 542 23.65 13.41 2.96
N ASP A 543 24.79 12.75 2.93
CA ASP A 543 26.03 13.14 2.27
C ASP A 543 26.33 12.39 0.95
N ASN A 544 25.43 11.49 0.52
CA ASN A 544 25.64 10.69 -0.68
C ASN A 544 25.59 11.54 -1.96
N ALA A 545 26.78 11.92 -2.47
CA ALA A 545 26.92 12.78 -3.65
C ALA A 545 26.34 12.19 -4.94
N PRO A 546 26.54 10.89 -5.28
CA PRO A 546 25.91 10.30 -6.45
C PRO A 546 24.38 10.34 -6.43
N ARG A 547 23.77 10.12 -5.25
CA ARG A 547 22.31 10.20 -5.07
C ARG A 547 21.80 11.63 -5.22
N MET A 548 22.50 12.58 -4.61
CA MET A 548 22.19 14.00 -4.74
C MET A 548 22.19 14.45 -6.21
N ALA A 549 23.21 14.07 -6.98
CA ALA A 549 23.28 14.39 -8.41
C ALA A 549 22.10 13.82 -9.21
N ARG A 550 21.67 12.58 -8.91
CA ARG A 550 20.49 11.97 -9.56
C ARG A 550 19.19 12.68 -9.19
N GLN A 551 19.00 13.01 -7.91
CA GLN A 551 17.82 13.72 -7.45
C GLN A 551 17.73 15.12 -8.09
N LEU A 552 18.83 15.86 -8.13
CA LEU A 552 18.90 17.15 -8.81
C LEU A 552 18.53 17.04 -10.29
N LYS A 553 19.14 16.09 -11.01
CA LYS A 553 18.80 15.83 -12.41
C LYS A 553 17.32 15.48 -12.60
N HIS A 554 16.72 14.72 -11.69
CA HIS A 554 15.29 14.42 -11.75
C HIS A 554 14.43 15.68 -11.51
N GLN A 555 14.76 16.48 -10.49
CA GLN A 555 14.06 17.73 -10.19
C GLN A 555 14.13 18.72 -11.36
N MET A 556 15.25 18.78 -12.08
CA MET A 556 15.40 19.63 -13.26
C MET A 556 14.54 19.19 -14.45
N ASN A 557 14.43 17.88 -14.68
CA ASN A 557 13.82 17.34 -15.90
C ASN A 557 12.35 16.95 -15.73
N SER A 558 11.86 16.88 -14.49
CA SER A 558 10.52 16.40 -14.18
C SER A 558 9.50 17.53 -14.15
N ARG A 559 8.32 17.32 -14.75
CA ARG A 559 7.15 18.22 -14.67
C ARG A 559 6.62 18.41 -13.25
N MET A 560 7.04 17.57 -12.31
CA MET A 560 6.61 17.59 -10.91
C MET A 560 7.23 18.75 -10.12
N TRP A 561 8.36 19.29 -10.60
CA TRP A 561 9.13 20.31 -9.89
C TRP A 561 9.25 21.57 -10.74
N LYS A 562 9.27 22.73 -10.08
CA LYS A 562 9.50 24.02 -10.71
C LYS A 562 10.42 24.86 -9.84
N ALA A 563 11.39 25.52 -10.48
CA ALA A 563 12.17 26.56 -9.82
C ALA A 563 11.32 27.83 -9.70
N GLU A 564 11.11 28.31 -8.49
CA GLU A 564 10.39 29.56 -8.24
C GLU A 564 11.34 30.76 -8.05
N SER A 565 10.77 31.96 -7.99
CA SER A 565 11.52 33.22 -7.87
C SER A 565 12.30 33.36 -6.56
N ASP A 566 12.01 32.53 -5.57
CA ASP A 566 12.78 32.41 -4.32
C ASP A 566 14.09 31.62 -4.48
N GLY A 567 14.38 31.15 -5.70
CA GLY A 567 15.57 30.37 -6.01
C GLY A 567 15.54 28.98 -5.41
N GLN A 568 14.35 28.40 -5.18
CA GLN A 568 14.17 27.03 -4.71
C GLN A 568 13.29 26.19 -5.65
N TYR A 569 13.48 24.87 -5.61
CA TYR A 569 12.57 23.91 -6.24
C TYR A 569 11.34 23.68 -5.37
N HIS A 570 10.15 23.87 -5.95
CA HIS A 570 8.86 23.56 -5.34
C HIS A 570 8.10 22.53 -6.18
N LEU A 571 7.23 21.76 -5.53
CA LEU A 571 6.32 20.86 -6.23
C LEU A 571 5.24 21.69 -6.94
N THR A 572 4.94 21.34 -8.20
CA THR A 572 3.95 22.03 -9.02
C THR A 572 2.50 21.77 -8.59
N GLY A 573 2.28 20.80 -7.70
CA GLY A 573 0.98 20.39 -7.18
C GLY A 573 1.06 19.14 -6.32
N ALA A 574 -0.09 18.57 -5.97
CA ALA A 574 -0.16 17.30 -5.25
C ALA A 574 0.32 16.15 -6.17
N PRO A 575 1.33 15.36 -5.78
CA PRO A 575 1.95 14.38 -6.66
C PRO A 575 0.97 13.38 -7.31
N PHE A 576 0.04 12.80 -6.54
CA PHE A 576 -0.97 11.88 -7.07
C PHE A 576 -1.91 12.53 -8.08
N GLN A 577 -2.30 13.80 -7.86
CA GLN A 577 -3.13 14.52 -8.83
C GLN A 577 -2.36 14.80 -10.13
N LEU A 578 -1.05 14.99 -10.07
CA LEU A 578 -0.22 15.25 -11.25
C LEU A 578 0.04 14.00 -12.07
N ILE A 579 0.10 12.81 -11.45
CA ILE A 579 0.21 11.53 -12.14
C ILE A 579 -1.04 11.24 -12.95
N HIS A 580 -2.22 11.47 -12.35
CA HIS A 580 -3.49 11.14 -12.97
C HIS A 580 -4.08 12.24 -13.87
N ARG A 581 -3.45 13.43 -13.94
CA ARG A 581 -3.70 14.44 -14.97
C ARG A 581 -2.82 14.13 -16.18
N GLN A 582 -3.37 13.38 -17.14
CA GLN A 582 -2.80 13.16 -18.46
C GLN A 582 -3.46 14.08 -19.50
#